data_AF-A0A2E5G1T0-F1
#
_entry.id   AF-A0A2E5G1T0-F1
#
_cell.length_a   1.000
_cell.length_b   1.000
_cell.length_c   1.000
_cell.angle_alpha   90.00
_cell.angle_beta   90.00
_cell.angle_gamma   90.00
#
_symmetry.space_group_name_H-M   'P 1'
#
loop_
_entity.id
_entity.type
_entity.pdbx_description
1 polymer ?
#
loop_
_entity_poly.entity_id
_entity_poly.type
_entity_poly.pdbx_seq_one_letter_code
_entity_poly.pdbx_strand_id
1 'polypeptide(L)'
;MPYADLDSLRGRSPHRTIDANSKPTATEVQAWLDEGQAILDSELKAGEMPAPYSDADAIKVLRTIVLDYAEGRLRQAYATAGGDHTNTDGLDQIDRFYASIDDIRKNPQRWGAVLGAGIAPDGTRRIRSYATDNNASKSVSGGDFDPVFEMTEVF
;
A
#
# COMPACT_ATOMS: atom_id res chain seq x y z
N MET A 1 4.74 -16.19 -2.89
CA MET A 1 3.53 -16.10 -2.05
C MET A 1 2.70 -14.95 -2.58
N PRO A 2 1.36 -15.03 -2.60
CA PRO A 2 0.54 -13.91 -3.03
C PRO A 2 0.66 -12.73 -2.05
N TYR A 3 0.63 -11.49 -2.56
CA TYR A 3 0.73 -10.30 -1.70
C TYR A 3 -0.58 -10.02 -0.96
N ALA A 4 -1.70 -10.34 -1.60
CA ALA A 4 -3.06 -10.12 -1.11
C ALA A 4 -3.88 -11.41 -1.23
N ASP A 5 -4.88 -11.55 -0.35
CA ASP A 5 -5.81 -12.67 -0.32
C ASP A 5 -7.26 -12.17 -0.17
N LEU A 6 -8.22 -13.08 -0.28
CA LEU A 6 -9.65 -12.78 -0.14
C LEU A 6 -9.99 -12.15 1.21
N ASP A 7 -9.33 -12.56 2.29
CA ASP A 7 -9.60 -12.03 3.62
C ASP A 7 -9.12 -10.59 3.76
N SER A 8 -7.98 -10.24 3.16
CA SER A 8 -7.51 -8.86 3.07
C SER A 8 -8.50 -7.97 2.32
N LEU A 9 -9.10 -8.46 1.23
CA LEU A 9 -10.11 -7.70 0.50
C LEU A 9 -11.43 -7.58 1.26
N ARG A 10 -11.89 -8.65 1.91
CA ARG A 10 -13.06 -8.62 2.81
C ARG A 10 -12.88 -7.59 3.93
N GLY A 11 -11.66 -7.47 4.47
CA GLY A 11 -11.31 -6.43 5.43
C GLY A 11 -11.48 -5.00 4.91
N ARG A 12 -11.27 -4.75 3.61
CA ARG A 12 -11.49 -3.43 2.96
C ARG A 12 -12.95 -3.20 2.59
N SER A 13 -13.74 -4.25 2.45
CA SER A 13 -15.16 -4.19 2.06
C SER A 13 -16.06 -4.92 3.06
N PRO A 14 -16.09 -4.52 4.35
CA PRO A 14 -16.79 -5.28 5.41
C PRO A 14 -18.32 -5.34 5.23
N HIS A 15 -18.88 -4.44 4.43
CA HIS A 15 -20.33 -4.38 4.15
C HIS A 15 -20.75 -5.22 2.94
N ARG A 16 -19.81 -5.94 2.30
CA ARG A 16 -20.07 -6.77 1.12
C ARG A 16 -19.78 -8.22 1.45
N THR A 17 -20.74 -9.10 1.18
CA THR A 17 -20.53 -10.54 1.28
C THR A 17 -19.82 -11.04 0.03
N ILE A 18 -18.66 -11.66 0.21
CA ILE A 18 -17.88 -12.30 -0.87
C ILE A 18 -17.71 -13.77 -0.49
N ASP A 19 -18.52 -14.63 -1.09
CA ASP A 19 -18.53 -16.08 -0.91
C ASP A 19 -18.81 -16.81 -2.24
N ALA A 20 -18.97 -18.13 -2.19
CA ALA A 20 -19.21 -18.94 -3.39
C ALA A 20 -20.54 -18.63 -4.12
N ASN A 21 -21.50 -17.99 -3.45
CA ASN A 21 -22.85 -17.72 -3.96
C ASN A 21 -23.13 -16.22 -4.19
N SER A 22 -22.26 -15.34 -3.70
CA SER A 22 -22.34 -13.89 -3.91
C SER A 22 -22.12 -13.51 -5.38
N LYS A 23 -22.47 -12.27 -5.72
CA LYS A 23 -22.22 -11.69 -7.05
C LYS A 23 -21.51 -10.35 -6.87
N PRO A 24 -20.20 -10.25 -7.16
CA PRO A 24 -19.29 -11.28 -7.69
C PRO A 24 -18.92 -12.37 -6.68
N THR A 25 -18.64 -13.58 -7.17
CA THR A 25 -18.26 -14.76 -6.38
C THR A 25 -16.83 -14.66 -5.84
N ALA A 26 -16.52 -15.42 -4.77
CA ALA A 26 -15.16 -15.53 -4.24
C ALA A 26 -14.13 -15.98 -5.29
N THR A 27 -14.52 -16.84 -6.23
CA THR A 27 -13.63 -17.28 -7.32
C THR A 27 -13.33 -16.16 -8.31
N GLU A 28 -14.34 -15.38 -8.70
CA GLU A 28 -14.14 -14.21 -9.58
C GLU A 28 -13.24 -13.16 -8.92
N VAL A 29 -13.48 -12.90 -7.63
CA VAL A 29 -12.67 -11.97 -6.86
C VAL A 29 -11.22 -12.46 -6.71
N GLN A 30 -11.00 -13.75 -6.48
CA GLN A 30 -9.65 -14.33 -6.44
C GLN A 30 -8.94 -14.16 -7.79
N ALA A 31 -9.64 -14.36 -8.90
CA ALA A 31 -9.07 -14.15 -10.23
C ALA A 31 -8.62 -12.69 -10.45
N TRP A 32 -9.34 -11.70 -9.91
CA TRP A 32 -8.90 -10.30 -9.97
C TRP A 32 -7.67 -10.01 -9.12
N LEU A 33 -7.56 -10.63 -7.94
CA LEU A 33 -6.35 -10.54 -7.11
C LEU A 33 -5.14 -11.13 -7.85
N ASP A 34 -5.32 -12.30 -8.47
CA ASP A 34 -4.28 -12.98 -9.24
C ASP A 34 -3.86 -12.15 -10.47
N GLU A 35 -4.82 -11.56 -11.18
CA GLU A 35 -4.57 -10.66 -12.31
C GLU A 35 -3.80 -9.41 -11.90
N GLY A 36 -4.24 -8.71 -10.85
CA GLY A 36 -3.57 -7.52 -10.34
C GLY A 36 -2.14 -7.81 -9.88
N GLN A 37 -1.92 -8.96 -9.25
CA GLN A 37 -0.59 -9.42 -8.87
C GLN A 37 0.28 -9.74 -10.09
N ALA A 38 -0.25 -10.44 -11.10
CA ALA A 38 0.51 -10.79 -12.29
C ALA A 38 0.98 -9.55 -13.06
N ILE A 39 0.13 -8.52 -13.17
CA ILE A 39 0.49 -7.23 -13.77
C ILE A 39 1.61 -6.57 -12.96
N LEU A 40 1.46 -6.49 -11.63
CA LEU A 40 2.45 -5.88 -10.75
C LEU A 40 3.81 -6.60 -10.82
N ASP A 41 3.81 -7.94 -10.74
CA ASP A 41 5.04 -8.75 -10.81
C ASP A 41 5.75 -8.60 -12.16
N SER A 42 5.00 -8.46 -13.26
CA SER A 42 5.58 -8.21 -14.58
C SER A 42 6.33 -6.87 -14.62
N GLU A 43 5.77 -5.82 -14.03
CA GLU A 43 6.35 -4.47 -14.04
C GLU A 43 7.53 -4.35 -13.07
N LEU A 44 7.44 -4.98 -11.90
CA LEU A 44 8.57 -5.10 -10.98
C LEU A 44 9.75 -5.85 -11.62
N LYS A 45 9.47 -6.93 -12.36
CA LYS A 45 10.50 -7.65 -13.12
C LYS A 45 11.12 -6.77 -14.22
N ALA A 46 10.31 -5.98 -14.92
CA ALA A 46 10.81 -5.04 -15.93
C ALA A 46 11.68 -3.93 -15.31
N GLY A 47 11.40 -3.52 -14.08
CA GLY A 47 12.21 -2.58 -13.29
C GLY A 47 13.40 -3.21 -12.56
N GLU A 48 13.79 -4.45 -12.89
CA GLU A 48 14.87 -5.22 -12.24
C GLU A 48 14.69 -5.42 -10.72
N MET A 49 13.46 -5.42 -10.24
CA MET A 49 13.08 -5.71 -8.86
C MET A 49 12.26 -7.00 -8.78
N PRO A 50 12.80 -8.16 -9.20
CA PRO A 50 12.00 -9.37 -9.24
C PRO A 50 11.60 -9.81 -7.83
N ALA A 51 10.35 -10.26 -7.69
CA ALA A 51 9.90 -11.08 -6.57
C ALA A 51 10.78 -12.34 -6.43
N PRO A 52 10.89 -12.96 -5.23
CA PRO A 52 10.03 -12.79 -4.06
C PRO A 52 10.51 -11.74 -3.04
N TYR A 53 9.55 -11.04 -2.43
CA TYR A 53 9.77 -10.17 -1.28
C TYR A 53 9.48 -10.91 0.03
N SER A 54 10.38 -10.79 1.00
CA SER A 54 10.22 -11.34 2.35
C SER A 54 10.04 -10.27 3.43
N ASP A 55 10.36 -9.02 3.11
CA ASP A 55 10.17 -7.88 4.01
C ASP A 55 8.68 -7.57 4.20
N ALA A 56 8.26 -7.50 5.46
CA ALA A 56 6.84 -7.34 5.79
C ALA A 56 6.28 -5.98 5.34
N ASP A 57 7.08 -4.92 5.33
CA ASP A 57 6.64 -3.59 4.91
C ASP A 57 6.55 -3.50 3.39
N ALA A 58 7.49 -4.10 2.66
CA ALA A 58 7.40 -4.27 1.21
C ALA A 58 6.12 -5.05 0.83
N ILE A 59 5.85 -6.16 1.51
CA ILE A 59 4.63 -6.96 1.28
C ILE A 59 3.37 -6.13 1.53
N LYS A 60 3.31 -5.29 2.59
CA LYS A 60 2.15 -4.41 2.84
C LYS A 60 1.91 -3.40 1.72
N VAL A 61 3.00 -2.82 1.18
CA VAL A 61 2.92 -1.86 0.06
C VAL A 61 2.36 -2.57 -1.17
N LEU A 62 2.97 -3.69 -1.57
CA LEU A 62 2.53 -4.46 -2.74
C LEU A 62 1.09 -4.99 -2.58
N ARG A 63 0.73 -5.45 -1.37
CA ARG A 63 -0.63 -5.84 -1.02
C ARG A 63 -1.62 -4.71 -1.27
N THR A 64 -1.29 -3.50 -0.83
CA THR A 64 -2.18 -2.33 -0.97
C THR A 64 -2.47 -2.05 -2.45
N ILE A 65 -1.44 -2.10 -3.29
CA ILE A 65 -1.55 -1.90 -4.74
C ILE A 65 -2.46 -2.96 -5.37
N VAL A 66 -2.22 -4.24 -5.10
CA VAL A 66 -3.05 -5.34 -5.63
C VAL A 66 -4.50 -5.21 -5.15
N LEU A 67 -4.71 -4.84 -3.88
CA LEU A 67 -6.04 -4.65 -3.32
C LEU A 67 -6.78 -3.47 -3.96
N ASP A 68 -6.10 -2.40 -4.37
CA ASP A 68 -6.76 -1.29 -5.09
C ASP A 68 -7.37 -1.80 -6.42
N TYR A 69 -6.64 -2.62 -7.17
CA TYR A 69 -7.19 -3.22 -8.40
C TYR A 69 -8.44 -4.07 -8.11
N ALA A 70 -8.33 -5.04 -7.20
CA ALA A 70 -9.44 -5.95 -6.90
C ALA A 70 -10.65 -5.24 -6.26
N GLU A 71 -10.42 -4.26 -5.37
CA GLU A 71 -11.49 -3.45 -4.77
C GLU A 71 -12.20 -2.60 -5.82
N GLY A 72 -11.45 -2.01 -6.76
CA GLY A 72 -12.04 -1.24 -7.85
C GLY A 72 -12.97 -2.10 -8.71
N ARG A 73 -12.52 -3.30 -9.09
CA ARG A 73 -13.33 -4.27 -9.85
C ARG A 73 -14.58 -4.73 -9.08
N LEU A 74 -14.43 -4.99 -7.79
CA LEU A 74 -15.53 -5.34 -6.89
C LEU A 74 -16.59 -4.23 -6.84
N ARG A 75 -16.17 -2.98 -6.66
CA ARG A 75 -17.07 -1.82 -6.61
C ARG A 75 -17.80 -1.61 -7.93
N GLN A 76 -17.11 -1.72 -9.06
CA GLN A 76 -17.72 -1.65 -10.40
C GLN A 76 -18.77 -2.76 -10.61
N ALA A 77 -18.48 -3.99 -10.18
CA ALA A 77 -19.43 -5.10 -10.29
C ALA A 77 -20.72 -4.83 -9.49
N TYR A 78 -20.59 -4.29 -8.27
CA TYR A 78 -21.75 -3.93 -7.45
C TYR A 78 -22.51 -2.70 -7.97
N ALA A 79 -21.82 -1.69 -8.50
CA ALA A 79 -22.44 -0.53 -9.12
C ALA A 79 -23.29 -0.93 -10.33
N THR A 80 -22.75 -1.80 -11.19
CA THR A 80 -23.45 -2.35 -12.35
C THR A 80 -24.72 -3.12 -11.95
N ALA A 81 -24.65 -3.91 -10.88
CA ALA A 81 -25.80 -4.66 -10.36
C ALA A 81 -26.89 -3.77 -9.74
N GLY A 82 -26.53 -2.59 -9.22
CA GLY A 82 -27.45 -1.63 -8.62
C GLY A 82 -28.29 -0.83 -9.63
N GLY A 83 -28.04 -0.97 -10.94
CA GLY A 83 -28.79 -0.29 -11.99
C GLY A 83 -28.44 1.20 -12.16
N ASP A 84 -27.47 1.72 -11.42
CA ASP A 84 -27.00 3.09 -11.55
C ASP A 84 -25.80 3.13 -12.51
N HIS A 85 -26.09 3.22 -13.79
CA HIS A 85 -25.10 3.21 -14.89
C HIS A 85 -24.20 4.45 -14.92
N THR A 86 -24.43 5.39 -13.99
CA THR A 86 -23.63 6.61 -13.82
C THR A 86 -22.65 6.52 -12.64
N ASN A 87 -22.73 5.44 -11.85
CA ASN A 87 -21.87 5.26 -10.70
C ASN A 87 -20.45 4.85 -11.13
N THR A 88 -19.49 5.75 -10.92
CA THR A 88 -18.06 5.59 -11.18
C THR A 88 -17.31 4.88 -10.05
N ASP A 89 -18.03 4.31 -9.07
CA ASP A 89 -17.46 3.60 -7.94
C ASP A 89 -16.43 2.55 -8.38
N GLY A 90 -15.21 2.66 -7.84
CA GLY A 90 -14.13 1.74 -8.14
C GLY A 90 -13.12 2.24 -9.17
N LEU A 91 -13.47 3.25 -9.99
CA LEU A 91 -12.52 3.81 -10.98
C LEU A 91 -11.30 4.43 -10.31
N ASP A 92 -11.49 5.20 -9.23
CA ASP A 92 -10.38 5.81 -8.49
C ASP A 92 -9.38 4.78 -7.94
N GLN A 93 -9.85 3.58 -7.58
CA GLN A 93 -8.97 2.50 -7.12
C GLN A 93 -8.20 1.88 -8.28
N ILE A 94 -8.86 1.66 -9.42
CA ILE A 94 -8.22 1.14 -10.64
C ILE A 94 -7.20 2.15 -11.16
N ASP A 95 -7.53 3.44 -11.17
CA ASP A 95 -6.63 4.51 -11.57
C ASP A 95 -5.42 4.61 -10.63
N ARG A 96 -5.62 4.47 -9.31
CA ARG A 96 -4.51 4.40 -8.35
C ARG A 96 -3.60 3.19 -8.58
N PHE A 97 -4.17 2.04 -8.94
CA PHE A 97 -3.39 0.87 -9.31
C PHE A 97 -2.51 1.15 -10.53
N TYR A 98 -3.10 1.62 -11.63
CA TYR A 98 -2.33 1.92 -12.85
C TYR A 98 -1.36 3.09 -12.67
N ALA A 99 -1.70 4.08 -11.86
CA ALA A 99 -0.78 5.16 -11.50
C ALA A 99 0.44 4.62 -10.73
N SER A 100 0.23 3.64 -9.83
CA SER A 100 1.33 2.96 -9.13
C SER A 100 2.20 2.15 -10.10
N ILE A 101 1.59 1.44 -11.05
CA ILE A 101 2.30 0.72 -12.12
C ILE A 101 3.16 1.68 -12.96
N ASP A 102 2.59 2.80 -13.38
CA ASP A 102 3.30 3.81 -14.15
C ASP A 102 4.45 4.45 -13.35
N ASP A 103 4.25 4.70 -12.05
CA ASP A 103 5.31 5.21 -11.17
C ASP A 103 6.44 4.19 -10.96
N ILE A 104 6.13 2.90 -10.82
CA ILE A 104 7.13 1.81 -10.77
C ILE A 104 7.98 1.82 -12.03
N ARG A 105 7.34 1.92 -13.20
CA ARG A 105 8.02 1.94 -14.50
C ARG A 105 8.91 3.17 -14.67
N LYS A 106 8.46 4.34 -14.23
CA LYS A 106 9.19 5.60 -14.35
C LYS A 106 10.31 5.76 -13.32
N ASN A 107 10.14 5.18 -12.13
CA ASN A 107 11.01 5.38 -10.97
C ASN A 107 11.49 4.06 -10.33
N PRO A 108 12.10 3.12 -11.10
CA PRO A 108 12.46 1.80 -10.58
C PRO A 108 13.45 1.86 -9.40
N GLN A 109 14.40 2.80 -9.41
CA GLN A 109 15.37 2.95 -8.30
C GLN A 109 14.70 3.37 -6.99
N ARG A 110 13.72 4.28 -7.06
CA ARG A 110 12.95 4.72 -5.88
C ARG A 110 12.15 3.55 -5.33
N TRP A 111 11.46 2.82 -6.19
CA TRP A 111 10.68 1.65 -5.79
C TRP A 111 11.57 0.52 -5.25
N GLY A 112 12.79 0.36 -5.78
CA GLY A 112 13.78 -0.57 -5.23
C GLY A 112 14.17 -0.23 -3.79
N ALA A 113 14.31 1.06 -3.48
CA ALA A 113 14.58 1.54 -2.12
C ALA A 113 13.37 1.39 -1.18
N VAL A 114 12.15 1.66 -1.68
CA VAL A 114 10.88 1.49 -0.96
C VAL A 114 10.66 0.03 -0.59
N LEU A 115 10.82 -0.88 -1.55
CA LEU A 115 10.60 -2.31 -1.37
C LEU A 115 11.80 -3.03 -0.73
N GLY A 116 12.93 -2.35 -0.56
CA GLY A 116 14.15 -2.93 0.01
C GLY A 116 14.85 -3.96 -0.87
N ALA A 117 14.51 -4.03 -2.16
CA ALA A 117 15.12 -4.92 -3.15
C ALA A 117 16.21 -4.26 -4.01
N GLY A 118 16.45 -2.96 -3.85
CA GLY A 118 17.59 -2.27 -4.45
C GLY A 118 18.68 -1.98 -3.43
N ILE A 119 19.95 -2.06 -3.84
CA ILE A 119 21.03 -1.35 -3.15
C ILE A 119 20.62 0.12 -3.19
N ALA A 120 20.09 0.63 -2.07
CA ALA A 120 19.84 2.07 -1.96
C ALA A 120 21.18 2.76 -2.22
N PRO A 121 21.27 3.70 -3.19
CA PRO A 121 22.47 4.51 -3.34
C PRO A 121 22.89 5.06 -1.97
N ASP A 122 24.19 5.04 -1.66
CA ASP A 122 24.70 5.72 -0.47
C ASP A 122 24.20 7.17 -0.50
N GLY A 123 23.35 7.52 0.48
CA GLY A 123 22.66 8.82 0.54
C GLY A 123 21.13 8.78 0.42
N THR A 124 20.54 7.64 0.06
CA THR A 124 19.07 7.49 0.09
C THR A 124 18.61 7.32 1.54
N ARG A 125 18.42 8.45 2.24
CA ARG A 125 17.79 8.48 3.57
C ARG A 125 16.39 7.88 3.45
N ARG A 126 16.23 6.63 3.89
CA ARG A 126 14.93 6.13 4.32
C ARG A 126 14.43 7.09 5.40
N ILE A 127 13.39 7.88 5.09
CA ILE A 127 12.63 8.61 6.10
C ILE A 127 11.89 7.54 6.90
N ARG A 128 12.59 6.92 7.84
CA ARG A 128 11.95 6.20 8.92
C ARG A 128 11.23 7.27 9.70
N SER A 129 9.92 7.16 9.87
CA SER A 129 9.24 7.79 11.00
C SER A 129 10.13 7.54 12.21
N TYR A 130 10.64 8.58 12.84
CA TYR A 130 11.54 8.45 13.97
C TYR A 130 10.94 7.44 14.94
N ALA A 131 11.61 6.30 15.12
CA ALA A 131 11.49 5.63 16.40
C ALA A 131 12.03 6.67 17.39
N THR A 132 11.14 7.26 18.19
CA THR A 132 11.57 7.90 19.43
C THR A 132 12.31 6.82 20.18
N ASP A 133 13.62 6.89 20.11
CA ASP A 133 14.55 5.93 20.69
C ASP A 133 14.34 5.96 22.19
N ASN A 134 13.46 5.07 22.69
CA ASN A 134 13.27 4.87 24.12
C ASN A 134 14.36 3.93 24.68
N ASN A 135 15.50 3.83 23.98
CA ASN A 135 16.66 3.06 24.42
C ASN A 135 17.78 3.93 25.00
N ALA A 136 17.56 5.25 25.12
CA ALA A 136 18.20 6.03 26.17
C ALA A 136 17.23 6.03 27.35
N SER A 137 17.66 5.51 28.50
CA SER A 137 16.94 5.50 29.78
C SER A 137 16.66 6.90 30.36
N LYS A 138 16.16 7.82 29.53
CA LYS A 138 15.69 9.14 29.90
C LYS A 138 14.17 9.11 29.92
N SER A 139 13.61 8.41 30.90
CA SER A 139 12.24 8.70 31.30
C SER A 139 12.16 10.16 31.74
N VAL A 140 11.07 10.83 31.38
CA VAL A 140 10.74 12.22 31.75
C VAL A 140 10.63 12.40 33.29
N SER A 141 10.91 11.35 34.06
CA SER A 141 10.90 11.34 35.53
C SER A 141 12.06 12.08 36.19
N GLY A 142 12.97 12.71 35.42
CA GLY A 142 14.18 13.35 35.95
C GLY A 142 14.16 14.88 36.04
N GLY A 143 13.06 15.55 35.67
CA GLY A 143 13.04 17.03 35.64
C GLY A 143 13.97 17.67 34.60
N ASP A 144 14.52 16.88 33.66
CA ASP A 144 15.48 17.29 32.62
C ASP A 144 14.84 18.08 31.46
N PHE A 145 13.57 18.49 31.63
CA PHE A 145 12.79 19.27 30.67
C PHE A 145 12.31 20.55 31.39
N ASP A 146 13.23 21.48 31.63
CA ASP A 146 12.92 22.83 32.12
C ASP A 146 13.27 23.86 31.02
N PRO A 147 12.39 24.06 30.03
CA PRO A 147 12.62 25.07 29.01
C PRO A 147 12.47 26.46 29.62
N VAL A 148 13.60 27.09 29.94
CA VAL A 148 13.64 28.51 30.31
C VAL A 148 13.45 29.33 29.04
N PHE A 149 12.27 29.91 28.87
CA PHE A 149 12.02 30.90 27.84
C PHE A 149 12.53 32.25 28.32
N GLU A 150 13.76 32.60 27.95
CA GLU A 150 14.24 33.98 28.11
C GLU A 150 13.56 34.86 27.06
N MET A 151 12.64 35.72 27.53
CA MET A 151 12.15 36.85 26.74
C MET A 151 13.31 37.83 26.58
N THR A 152 14.04 37.72 25.48
CA THR A 152 15.03 38.74 25.10
C THR A 152 14.25 39.96 24.62
N GLU A 153 14.14 40.99 25.47
CA GLU A 153 13.71 42.32 25.05
C GLU A 153 14.59 42.78 23.87
N VAL A 154 13.95 43.13 22.76
CA VAL A 154 14.57 43.94 21.70
C VAL A 154 13.52 44.94 21.18
N PHE A 155 13.58 46.13 21.79
CA PHE A 155 13.10 47.48 21.41
C PHE A 155 11.66 47.67 20.89
#